data_AF-A0A6I2VY74-F1
#
_entry.id   AF-A0A6I2VY74-F1
#
_cell.length_a   1.000
_cell.length_b   1.000
_cell.length_c   1.000
_cell.angle_alpha   90.00
_cell.angle_beta   90.00
_cell.angle_gamma   90.00
#
_symmetry.space_group_name_H-M   'P 1'
#
loop_
_entity.id
_entity.type
_entity.pdbx_description
1 polymer ?
#
loop_
_entity_poly.entity_id
_entity_poly.type
_entity_poly.pdbx_seq_one_letter_code
_entity_poly.pdbx_strand_id
1 'polypeptide(L)'
;MESLALLVALLLSLVLFTGPISMILTSKFLWNYSIQSKPFWIFRRILVSTISPIGIMMALFFLFTPIPLGTKSIALFGLAINVIALKREYFREKSWKRIFKIESDDPNGPAGQN
;
A
#
# COMPACT_ATOMS: atom_id res chain seq x y z
N MET A 1 -28.72 12.38 -12.73
CA MET A 1 -27.55 12.68 -11.87
C MET A 1 -27.29 11.59 -10.82
N GLU A 2 -28.25 10.71 -10.51
CA GLU A 2 -28.05 9.65 -9.52
C GLU A 2 -27.03 8.59 -9.92
N SER A 3 -26.97 8.17 -11.19
CA SER A 3 -26.02 7.11 -11.61
C SER A 3 -24.56 7.54 -11.50
N LEU A 4 -24.24 8.81 -11.73
CA LEU A 4 -22.89 9.35 -11.58
C LEU A 4 -22.48 9.39 -10.10
N ALA A 5 -23.37 9.85 -9.22
CA ALA A 5 -23.10 9.88 -7.78
C ALA A 5 -22.88 8.47 -7.23
N LEU A 6 -23.66 7.48 -7.69
CA LEU A 6 -23.52 6.08 -7.31
C LEU A 6 -22.18 5.51 -7.79
N LEU A 7 -21.77 5.82 -9.03
CA LEU A 7 -20.47 5.42 -9.57
C LEU A 7 -19.31 6.01 -8.75
N VAL A 8 -19.36 7.31 -8.44
CA VAL A 8 -18.33 7.96 -7.62
C VAL A 8 -18.29 7.37 -6.21
N ALA A 9 -19.44 7.10 -5.59
CA ALA A 9 -19.52 6.47 -4.28
C ALA A 9 -18.95 5.05 -4.27
N LEU A 10 -19.17 4.28 -5.33
CA LEU A 10 -18.63 2.93 -5.50
C LEU A 10 -17.11 2.96 -5.69
N LEU A 11 -16.59 3.91 -6.47
CA LEU A 11 -15.14 4.08 -6.64
C LEU A 11 -14.48 4.54 -5.33
N LEU A 12 -15.13 5.44 -4.57
CA LEU A 12 -14.67 5.86 -3.25
C LEU A 12 -14.66 4.72 -2.25
N SER A 13 -15.69 3.86 -2.26
CA SER A 13 -15.75 2.70 -1.38
C SER A 13 -14.62 1.72 -1.70
N LEU A 14 -14.31 1.49 -2.98
CA LEU A 14 -13.15 0.69 -3.38
C LEU A 14 -11.84 1.25 -2.80
N VAL A 15 -11.59 2.55 -2.93
CA VAL A 15 -10.39 3.18 -2.36
C VAL A 15 -10.36 3.07 -0.84
N LEU A 16 -11.52 3.25 -0.19
CA LEU A 16 -11.63 3.18 1.26
C LEU A 16 -11.43 1.77 1.81
N PHE A 17 -11.93 0.74 1.11
CA PHE A 17 -11.90 -0.66 1.60
C PHE A 17 -10.64 -1.42 1.19
N THR A 18 -10.05 -1.14 0.02
CA THR A 18 -8.82 -1.80 -0.44
C THR A 18 -7.67 -1.68 0.57
N GLY A 19 -7.53 -0.51 1.19
CA GLY A 19 -6.52 -0.25 2.22
C GLY A 19 -6.70 -1.14 3.45
N PRO A 20 -7.79 -0.99 4.24
CA PRO A 20 -8.07 -1.79 5.43
C PRO A 20 -8.04 -3.29 5.16
N ILE A 21 -8.59 -3.76 4.03
CA ILE A 21 -8.54 -5.17 3.63
C ILE A 21 -7.08 -5.62 3.49
N SER A 22 -6.26 -4.89 2.73
CA SER A 22 -4.83 -5.19 2.58
C SER A 22 -4.09 -5.12 3.92
N MET A 23 -4.49 -4.21 4.81
CA MET A 23 -3.94 -4.08 6.17
C MET A 23 -4.22 -5.31 7.03
N ILE A 24 -5.45 -5.83 6.96
CA ILE A 24 -5.89 -7.02 7.69
C ILE A 24 -5.13 -8.24 7.15
N LEU A 25 -5.06 -8.39 5.82
CA LEU A 25 -4.31 -9.48 5.17
C LEU A 25 -2.82 -9.48 5.52
N THR A 26 -2.24 -8.32 5.87
CA THR A 26 -0.83 -8.18 6.27
C THR A 26 -0.64 -8.18 7.79
N SER A 27 -1.68 -8.46 8.57
CA SER A 27 -1.62 -8.55 10.04
C SER A 27 -0.70 -9.69 10.50
N LYS A 28 -0.19 -9.59 11.75
CA LYS A 28 0.64 -10.65 12.36
C LYS A 28 -0.09 -12.00 12.44
N PHE A 29 -1.39 -11.97 12.70
CA PHE A 29 -2.22 -13.17 12.82
C PHE A 29 -2.27 -13.95 11.51
N LEU A 30 -2.73 -13.31 10.42
CA LEU A 30 -2.82 -13.96 9.11
C LEU A 30 -1.44 -14.32 8.54
N TRP A 31 -0.41 -13.54 8.85
CA TRP A 31 0.96 -13.88 8.47
C TRP A 31 1.42 -15.20 9.11
N ASN A 32 1.30 -15.32 10.44
CA ASN A 32 1.71 -16.50 11.20
C ASN A 32 0.89 -17.75 10.84
N TYR A 33 -0.38 -17.57 10.47
CA TYR A 33 -1.19 -18.66 9.95
C TYR A 33 -0.73 -19.08 8.55
N SER A 34 -0.50 -18.10 7.66
CA SER A 34 -0.13 -18.37 6.27
C SER A 34 1.24 -19.06 6.14
N ILE A 35 2.20 -18.76 7.01
CA ILE A 35 3.55 -19.34 6.93
C ILE A 35 3.57 -20.86 7.20
N GLN A 36 2.55 -21.39 7.87
CA GLN A 36 2.42 -22.81 8.16
C GLN A 36 2.10 -23.63 6.90
N SER A 37 1.53 -23.00 5.87
CA SER A 37 1.22 -23.67 4.61
C SER A 37 1.62 -22.81 3.40
N LYS A 38 2.58 -23.31 2.62
CA LYS A 38 3.02 -22.70 1.36
C LYS A 38 1.86 -22.22 0.44
N PRO A 39 0.79 -23.00 0.21
CA PRO A 39 -0.30 -22.52 -0.65
C PRO A 39 -1.04 -21.31 -0.10
N PHE A 40 -1.34 -21.26 1.21
CA PHE A 40 -1.98 -20.08 1.82
C PHE A 40 -1.07 -18.86 1.80
N TRP A 41 0.24 -19.06 2.01
CA TRP A 41 1.20 -17.96 1.93
C TRP A 41 1.24 -17.31 0.54
N ILE A 42 1.30 -18.13 -0.51
CA ILE A 42 1.27 -17.67 -1.90
C ILE A 42 -0.07 -16.98 -2.19
N PHE A 43 -1.19 -17.59 -1.83
CA PHE A 43 -2.51 -17.04 -2.07
C PHE A 43 -2.71 -15.65 -1.43
N ARG A 44 -2.35 -15.52 -0.14
CA ARG A 44 -2.43 -14.24 0.59
C ARG A 44 -1.54 -13.17 -0.06
N ARG A 45 -0.34 -13.55 -0.50
CA ARG A 45 0.58 -12.64 -1.19
C ARG A 45 0.02 -12.17 -2.53
N ILE A 46 -0.57 -13.06 -3.32
CA ILE A 46 -1.23 -12.69 -4.59
C ILE A 46 -2.35 -11.69 -4.31
N LEU A 47 -3.21 -11.93 -3.31
CA LEU A 47 -4.30 -11.01 -2.96
C LEU A 47 -3.80 -9.61 -2.58
N VAL A 48 -2.79 -9.50 -1.70
CA VAL A 48 -2.24 -8.19 -1.32
C VAL A 48 -1.62 -7.49 -2.54
N SER A 49 -0.95 -8.26 -3.40
CA SER A 49 -0.26 -7.73 -4.58
C SER A 49 -1.19 -7.30 -5.70
N THR A 50 -2.44 -7.75 -5.71
CA THR A 50 -3.45 -7.30 -6.67
C THR A 50 -4.29 -6.18 -6.08
N ILE A 51 -4.79 -6.33 -4.86
CA ILE A 51 -5.69 -5.38 -4.22
C ILE A 51 -4.99 -4.04 -3.94
N SER A 52 -3.76 -4.07 -3.42
CA SER A 52 -3.07 -2.83 -3.04
C SER A 52 -2.71 -1.94 -4.23
N PRO A 53 -2.15 -2.44 -5.36
CA PRO A 53 -1.93 -1.61 -6.53
C PRO A 53 -3.22 -1.05 -7.15
N ILE A 54 -4.31 -1.83 -7.18
CA ILE A 54 -5.61 -1.33 -7.65
C ILE A 54 -6.08 -0.17 -6.77
N GLY A 55 -6.01 -0.30 -5.45
CA GLY A 55 -6.35 0.77 -4.51
C GLY A 55 -5.47 2.01 -4.69
N ILE A 56 -4.17 1.84 -4.90
CA ILE A 56 -3.23 2.93 -5.14
C ILE A 56 -3.55 3.64 -6.46
N MET A 57 -3.78 2.92 -7.56
CA MET A 57 -4.10 3.54 -8.84
C MET A 57 -5.39 4.36 -8.76
N MET A 58 -6.43 3.83 -8.12
CA MET A 58 -7.69 4.56 -7.92
C MET A 58 -7.52 5.79 -7.02
N ALA A 59 -6.72 5.68 -5.95
CA ALA A 59 -6.42 6.82 -5.09
C ALA A 59 -5.64 7.92 -5.83
N LEU A 60 -4.66 7.55 -6.66
CA LEU A 60 -3.92 8.49 -7.50
C LEU A 60 -4.83 9.18 -8.52
N PHE A 61 -5.71 8.41 -9.18
CA PHE A 61 -6.72 8.96 -10.09
C PHE A 61 -7.53 10.06 -9.40
N PHE A 62 -8.00 9.81 -8.18
CA PHE A 62 -8.76 10.81 -7.44
C PHE A 62 -7.92 12.03 -6.99
N LEU A 63 -6.64 11.85 -6.68
CA LEU A 63 -5.78 12.97 -6.28
C LEU A 63 -5.56 13.97 -7.42
N PHE A 64 -5.38 13.47 -8.65
CA PHE A 64 -5.12 14.31 -9.84
C PHE A 64 -6.38 14.84 -10.53
N THR A 65 -7.56 14.32 -10.19
CA THR A 65 -8.83 14.82 -10.71
C THR A 65 -9.27 16.10 -9.96
N PRO A 66 -9.94 17.07 -10.62
CA PRO A 66 -10.48 18.27 -9.96
C PRO A 66 -11.76 17.94 -9.17
N ILE A 67 -11.59 17.25 -8.04
CA ILE A 67 -12.66 16.89 -7.09
C ILE A 67 -12.49 17.61 -5.75
N PRO A 68 -13.55 17.68 -4.91
CA PRO A 68 -13.51 18.32 -3.60
C PRO A 68 -12.40 17.78 -2.69
N LEU A 69 -11.87 18.67 -1.84
CA LEU A 69 -10.80 18.34 -0.88
C LEU A 69 -11.13 17.17 0.05
N GLY A 70 -12.40 17.01 0.46
CA GLY A 70 -12.82 15.89 1.32
C GLY A 70 -12.64 14.52 0.66
N THR A 71 -12.90 14.42 -0.64
CA THR A 71 -12.65 13.19 -1.41
C THR A 71 -11.15 12.94 -1.56
N LYS A 72 -10.35 14.00 -1.74
CA LYS A 72 -8.89 13.90 -1.85
C LYS A 72 -8.23 13.43 -0.56
N SER A 73 -8.72 13.86 0.61
CA SER A 73 -8.17 13.38 1.89
C SER A 73 -8.45 11.90 2.12
N ILE A 74 -9.65 11.42 1.76
CA ILE A 74 -9.98 9.98 1.78
C ILE A 74 -9.07 9.20 0.82
N ALA A 75 -8.86 9.72 -0.39
CA ALA A 75 -7.97 9.09 -1.36
C ALA A 75 -6.51 9.03 -0.84
N LEU A 76 -6.01 10.12 -0.23
CA LEU A 76 -4.68 10.14 0.36
C LEU A 76 -4.53 9.12 1.50
N PHE A 77 -5.56 8.99 2.34
CA PHE A 77 -5.59 7.99 3.40
C PHE A 77 -5.59 6.56 2.85
N GLY A 78 -6.44 6.28 1.86
CA GLY A 78 -6.48 5.00 1.17
C GLY A 78 -5.14 4.66 0.51
N LEU A 79 -4.49 5.64 -0.11
CA LEU A 79 -3.15 5.49 -0.69
C LEU A 79 -2.13 5.14 0.39
N ALA A 80 -2.07 5.91 1.47
CA ALA A 80 -1.12 5.70 2.56
C ALA A 80 -1.27 4.28 3.15
N ILE A 81 -2.51 3.84 3.43
CA ILE A 81 -2.77 2.50 3.97
C ILE A 81 -2.30 1.41 3.00
N ASN A 82 -2.64 1.51 1.72
CA ASN A 82 -2.23 0.51 0.73
C ASN A 82 -0.69 0.45 0.58
N VAL A 83 0.00 1.60 0.60
CA VAL A 83 1.46 1.64 0.56
C VAL A 83 2.07 1.00 1.82
N ILE A 84 1.52 1.29 3.00
CA ILE A 84 1.99 0.66 4.25
C ILE A 84 1.72 -0.85 4.22
N ALA A 85 0.58 -1.30 3.68
CA ALA A 85 0.25 -2.72 3.53
C ALA A 85 1.28 -3.44 2.64
N LEU A 86 1.60 -2.88 1.45
CA LEU A 86 2.64 -3.42 0.57
C LEU A 86 4.02 -3.46 1.24
N LYS A 87 4.38 -2.40 1.97
CA LYS A 87 5.62 -2.39 2.75
C LYS A 87 5.62 -3.51 3.80
N ARG A 88 4.52 -3.71 4.52
CA ARG A 88 4.41 -4.79 5.52
C ARG A 88 4.53 -6.17 4.90
N GLU A 89 4.07 -6.35 3.67
CA GLU A 89 4.14 -7.63 2.95
C GLU A 89 5.56 -7.97 2.48
N TYR A 90 6.26 -7.00 1.87
CA TYR A 90 7.52 -7.23 1.17
C TYR A 90 8.76 -6.76 1.93
N PHE A 91 8.61 -5.73 2.76
CA PHE A 91 9.71 -5.03 3.44
C PHE A 91 9.42 -4.88 4.94
N ARG A 92 8.86 -5.93 5.54
CA ARG A 92 8.41 -5.94 6.95
C ARG A 92 9.52 -5.51 7.91
N GLU A 93 10.75 -5.98 7.66
CA GLU A 93 11.93 -5.76 8.52
C GLU A 93 12.71 -4.49 8.16
N LYS A 94 12.51 -3.92 6.96
CA LYS A 94 13.24 -2.71 6.54
C LYS A 94 12.59 -1.46 7.15
N SER A 95 13.41 -0.59 7.75
CA SER A 95 12.97 0.75 8.17
C SER A 95 12.59 1.58 6.95
N TRP A 96 11.59 2.45 7.09
CA TRP A 96 11.22 3.44 6.06
C TRP A 96 12.43 4.24 5.59
N LYS A 97 13.31 4.65 6.52
CA LYS A 97 14.54 5.38 6.19
C LYS A 97 15.43 4.61 5.22
N ARG A 98 15.52 3.28 5.33
CA ARG A 98 16.35 2.44 4.45
C ARG A 98 15.73 2.22 3.06
N ILE A 99 14.41 2.35 2.93
CA ILE A 99 13.73 2.23 1.62
C ILE A 99 13.92 3.50 0.78
N PHE A 100 13.93 4.66 1.44
CA PHE A 100 14.05 5.97 0.77
C PHE A 100 15.46 6.55 0.79
N LYS A 101 16.42 5.92 1.47
CA LYS A 101 17.84 6.28 1.35
C LYS A 101 18.32 5.66 0.03
N ILE A 102 18.50 6.51 -0.98
CA ILE A 102 19.32 6.18 -2.15
C ILE A 102 20.72 6.00 -1.57
N GLU A 103 21.19 4.75 -1.51
CA GLU A 103 22.53 4.40 -1.07
C GLU A 103 23.53 5.02 -2.05
N SER A 104 23.90 6.27 -1.80
CA SER A 104 25.19 6.82 -2.18
C SER A 104 26.16 6.48 -1.06
N ASP A 105 26.34 5.19 -0.80
CA ASP A 105 27.64 4.76 -0.30
C ASP A 105 28.55 4.93 -1.51
N ASP A 106 29.26 6.04 -1.55
CA ASP A 106 30.44 6.17 -2.39
C ASP A 106 31.55 5.37 -1.68
N PRO A 107 31.92 4.18 -2.19
CA PRO A 107 32.96 3.35 -1.60
C PRO A 107 34.37 3.93 -1.81
N ASN A 108 34.52 5.07 -2.49
CA ASN A 108 35.82 5.67 -2.82
C ASN A 108 36.25 6.81 -1.88
N GLY A 109 35.60 6.99 -0.73
CA GLY A 109 36.22 7.74 0.38
C GLY A 109 37.44 6.97 0.89
N PRO A 110 38.63 7.58 1.00
CA PRO A 110 39.87 6.84 1.30
C PRO A 110 39.74 6.05 2.60
N ALA A 111 40.12 4.77 2.54
CA ALA A 111 40.10 3.87 3.69
C ALA A 111 40.98 4.42 4.82
N GLY A 112 40.39 4.71 5.98
CA GLY A 112 41.15 5.00 7.20
C GLY A 112 40.72 6.18 8.07
N GLN A 113 39.45 6.54 8.14
CA GLN A 113 38.97 7.50 9.16
C GLN A 113 37.87 6.85 10.01
N ASN A 114 38.32 6.25 11.12
CA ASN A 114 37.49 5.92 12.28
C ASN A 114 37.20 7.17 13.09
#